data_AF-A0A7W1JW29-F1
#
_entry.id   AF-A0A7W1JW29-F1
#
_cell.length_a   1.000
_cell.length_b   1.000
_cell.length_c   1.000
_cell.angle_alpha   90.00
_cell.angle_beta   90.00
_cell.angle_gamma   90.00
#
_symmetry.space_group_name_H-M   'P 1'
#
loop_
_entity.id
_entity.type
_entity.pdbx_description
1 polymer ?
#
loop_
_entity_poly.entity_id
_entity_poly.type
_entity_poly.pdbx_seq_one_letter_code
_entity_poly.pdbx_strand_id
1 'polypeptide(L)'
;MLVPVAIAVQQVQVRLRSLQHETLRALETFANIVDERDPSTYRHSLRVAGYVDGLARALQLPFSEIDRLRWAGRLHDLGKVAVDASLLRKRGTLDGAEWAAMRRHPRLSARLLQRFEFVSAQARAVELHHERMDGRGLLRRRRRRPPTRVPLPDRRRQLRCDDDGPPLPRRSVT
;
A
#
# COMPACT_ATOMS: atom_id res chain seq x y z
N MET A 1 -6.14 30.08 34.83
CA MET A 1 -5.42 28.81 35.11
C MET A 1 -5.52 27.78 33.97
N LEU A 2 -6.57 27.78 33.12
CA LEU A 2 -6.72 26.80 32.02
C LEU A 2 -5.85 27.07 30.78
N VAL A 3 -5.53 28.34 30.48
CA VAL A 3 -4.75 28.71 29.27
C VAL A 3 -3.35 28.07 29.27
N PRO A 4 -2.54 28.13 30.36
CA PRO A 4 -1.24 27.46 30.40
C PRO A 4 -1.34 25.94 30.21
N VAL A 5 -2.37 25.31 30.78
CA VAL A 5 -2.61 23.86 30.63
C VAL A 5 -2.97 23.51 29.19
N ALA A 6 -3.84 24.28 28.54
CA ALA A 6 -4.20 24.07 27.14
C ALA A 6 -3.00 24.21 26.20
N ILE A 7 -2.13 25.20 26.41
CA ILE A 7 -0.89 25.37 25.65
C ILE A 7 0.03 24.17 25.85
N ALA A 8 0.21 23.71 27.10
CA ALA A 8 1.04 22.53 27.39
C ALA A 8 0.50 21.27 26.70
N VAL A 9 -0.82 21.03 26.74
CA VAL A 9 -1.45 19.89 26.04
C VAL A 9 -1.25 20.00 24.53
N GLN A 10 -1.43 21.18 23.95
CA GLN A 10 -1.21 21.41 22.52
C GLN A 10 0.24 21.14 22.10
N GLN A 11 1.20 21.57 22.92
CA GLN A 11 2.63 21.32 22.69
C GLN A 11 2.95 19.82 22.73
N VAL A 12 2.40 19.08 23.70
CA VAL A 12 2.54 17.62 23.77
C VAL A 12 1.95 16.97 22.53
N GLN A 13 0.76 17.36 22.09
CA GLN A 13 0.13 16.81 20.89
C GLN A 13 0.94 17.10 19.61
N VAL A 14 1.50 18.30 19.47
CA VAL A 14 2.41 18.63 18.37
C VAL A 14 3.66 17.76 18.42
N ARG A 15 4.26 17.57 19.60
CA ARG A 15 5.45 16.72 19.77
C ARG A 15 5.16 15.26 19.39
N LEU A 16 4.04 14.71 19.84
CA LEU A 16 3.61 13.35 19.51
C LEU A 16 3.38 13.18 18.01
N ARG A 17 2.71 14.14 17.35
CA ARG A 17 2.55 14.13 15.89
C ARG A 17 3.89 14.18 15.16
N SER A 18 4.83 15.01 15.61
CA SER A 18 6.17 15.07 15.01
C SER A 18 6.93 13.75 15.13
N LEU A 19 6.88 13.10 16.29
CA LEU A 19 7.51 11.77 16.49
C LEU A 19 6.87 10.70 15.60
N GLN A 20 5.54 10.72 15.45
CA GLN A 20 4.83 9.83 14.52
C GLN A 20 5.29 10.06 13.07
N HIS A 21 5.37 11.32 12.63
CA HIS A 21 5.86 11.65 11.28
C HIS A 21 7.33 11.25 11.07
N GLU A 22 8.20 11.43 12.06
CA GLU A 22 9.59 10.96 11.99
C GLU A 22 9.68 9.44 11.88
N THR A 23 8.86 8.72 12.65
CA THR A 23 8.82 7.26 12.58
C THR A 23 8.34 6.77 11.22
N LEU A 24 7.30 7.42 10.67
CA LEU A 24 6.82 7.13 9.31
C LEU A 24 7.90 7.38 8.26
N ARG A 25 8.60 8.51 8.32
CA ARG A 25 9.73 8.81 7.43
C ARG A 25 10.84 7.77 7.54
N ALA A 26 11.15 7.30 8.75
CA ALA A 26 12.12 6.23 8.93
C ALA A 26 11.68 4.91 8.27
N LEU A 27 10.40 4.53 8.42
CA LEU A 27 9.84 3.35 7.74
C LEU A 27 9.85 3.50 6.21
N GLU A 28 9.55 4.69 5.68
CA GLU A 28 9.67 4.97 4.25
C GLU A 28 11.11 4.85 3.75
N THR A 29 12.07 5.35 4.51
CA THR A 29 13.50 5.20 4.19
C THR A 29 13.89 3.73 4.17
N PHE A 30 13.45 2.92 5.14
CA PHE A 30 13.71 1.47 5.09
C PHE A 30 13.03 0.79 3.90
N ALA A 31 11.81 1.19 3.54
CA ALA A 31 11.15 0.69 2.34
C ALA A 31 11.93 1.03 1.07
N ASN A 32 12.50 2.25 0.98
CA ASN A 32 13.37 2.63 -0.14
C ASN A 32 14.64 1.77 -0.21
N ILE A 33 15.32 1.57 0.92
CA ILE A 33 16.52 0.73 0.99
C ILE A 33 16.21 -0.70 0.54
N VAL A 34 15.06 -1.24 0.95
CA VAL A 34 14.62 -2.57 0.52
C VAL A 34 14.31 -2.61 -0.98
N ASP A 35 13.60 -1.62 -1.52
CA ASP A 35 13.33 -1.49 -2.96
C ASP A 35 14.62 -1.39 -3.79
N GLU A 36 15.66 -0.69 -3.29
CA GLU A 36 16.96 -0.54 -3.96
C GLU A 36 17.77 -1.84 -4.02
N ARG A 37 17.55 -2.76 -3.08
CA ARG A 37 18.20 -4.08 -3.10
C ARG A 37 17.69 -4.98 -4.22
N ASP A 38 16.48 -4.70 -4.70
CA ASP A 38 15.78 -5.42 -5.78
C ASP A 38 15.78 -4.55 -7.07
N PRO A 39 16.72 -4.78 -8.01
CA PRO A 39 16.89 -3.95 -9.20
C PRO A 39 15.68 -3.97 -10.14
N SER A 40 14.79 -4.96 -9.99
CA SER A 40 13.58 -5.07 -10.82
C SER A 40 12.49 -4.06 -10.41
N THR A 41 12.68 -3.35 -9.29
CA THR A 41 11.62 -2.63 -8.58
C THR A 41 11.96 -1.18 -8.19
N TYR A 42 12.72 -0.43 -9.00
CA TYR A 42 13.04 0.99 -8.68
C TYR A 42 11.79 1.77 -8.23
N ARG A 43 11.73 2.19 -6.96
CA ARG A 43 10.58 2.88 -6.34
C ARG A 43 9.23 2.15 -6.56
N HIS A 44 9.22 0.83 -6.58
CA HIS A 44 8.04 0.00 -6.78
C HIS A 44 6.97 0.25 -5.72
N SER A 45 7.36 0.19 -4.45
CA SER A 45 6.42 0.35 -3.35
C SER A 45 5.78 1.75 -3.35
N LEU A 46 6.50 2.77 -3.82
CA LEU A 46 5.97 4.12 -4.04
C LEU A 46 4.91 4.15 -5.15
N ARG A 47 5.17 3.49 -6.30
CA ARG A 47 4.17 3.41 -7.39
C ARG A 47 2.93 2.63 -6.96
N VAL A 48 3.11 1.50 -6.27
CA VAL A 48 2.00 0.71 -5.74
C VAL A 48 1.15 1.55 -4.80
N ALA A 49 1.76 2.30 -3.88
CA ALA A 49 1.04 3.22 -3.01
C ALA A 49 0.23 4.27 -3.79
N GLY A 50 0.79 4.83 -4.87
CA GLY A 50 0.09 5.76 -5.75
C GLY A 50 -1.10 5.14 -6.48
N TYR A 51 -0.97 3.91 -6.99
CA TYR A 51 -2.08 3.19 -7.62
C TYR A 51 -3.18 2.85 -6.63
N VAL A 52 -2.81 2.41 -5.43
CA VAL A 52 -3.75 2.13 -4.34
C VAL A 52 -4.52 3.40 -3.96
N ASP A 53 -3.84 4.54 -3.88
CA ASP A 53 -4.49 5.82 -3.59
C ASP A 53 -5.52 6.20 -4.66
N GLY A 54 -5.13 6.16 -5.94
CA GLY A 54 -6.00 6.48 -7.06
C GLY A 54 -7.23 5.56 -7.11
N LEU A 55 -7.03 4.26 -6.91
CA LEU A 55 -8.11 3.28 -6.87
C LEU A 55 -9.05 3.54 -5.68
N ALA A 56 -8.52 3.75 -4.48
CA ALA A 56 -9.31 3.98 -3.28
C ALA A 56 -10.13 5.28 -3.36
N ARG A 57 -9.58 6.33 -3.99
CA ARG A 57 -10.31 7.57 -4.30
C ARG A 57 -11.43 7.34 -5.32
N ALA A 58 -11.17 6.58 -6.38
CA ALA A 58 -12.20 6.26 -7.37
C ALA A 58 -13.36 5.45 -6.75
N LEU A 59 -13.08 4.66 -5.71
CA LEU A 59 -14.06 3.94 -4.91
C LEU A 59 -14.71 4.78 -3.80
N GLN A 60 -14.38 6.08 -3.71
CA GLN A 60 -14.92 7.03 -2.75
C GLN A 60 -14.75 6.59 -1.28
N LEU A 61 -13.64 5.93 -0.96
CA LEU A 61 -13.35 5.53 0.41
C LEU A 61 -13.04 6.76 1.31
N PRO A 62 -13.30 6.68 2.63
CA PRO A 62 -12.92 7.73 3.57
C PRO A 62 -11.40 7.97 3.55
N PHE A 63 -10.98 9.22 3.76
CA PHE A 63 -9.56 9.60 3.74
C PHE A 63 -8.69 8.74 4.65
N SER A 64 -9.17 8.40 5.84
CA SER A 64 -8.48 7.52 6.78
C SER A 64 -8.27 6.10 6.26
N GLU A 65 -9.18 5.59 5.42
CA GLU A 65 -9.03 4.29 4.76
C GLU A 65 -8.06 4.36 3.59
N ILE A 66 -8.12 5.43 2.81
CA ILE A 66 -7.20 5.69 1.70
C ILE A 66 -5.77 5.74 2.24
N ASP A 67 -5.53 6.54 3.28
CA ASP A 67 -4.20 6.67 3.88
C ASP A 67 -3.70 5.33 4.45
N ARG A 68 -4.59 4.59 5.13
CA ARG A 68 -4.28 3.23 5.60
C ARG A 68 -3.86 2.30 4.45
N LEU A 69 -4.62 2.24 3.37
CA LEU A 69 -4.32 1.39 2.21
C LEU A 69 -3.03 1.83 1.50
N ARG A 70 -2.81 3.14 1.37
CA ARG A 70 -1.59 3.72 0.81
C ARG A 70 -0.36 3.28 1.61
N TRP A 71 -0.40 3.34 2.94
CA TRP A 71 0.67 2.84 3.81
C TRP A 71 0.86 1.32 3.71
N ALA A 72 -0.23 0.56 3.57
CA ALA A 72 -0.13 -0.87 3.32
C ALA A 72 0.63 -1.16 2.01
N GLY A 73 0.30 -0.45 0.92
CA GLY A 73 1.00 -0.55 -0.35
C GLY A 73 2.46 -0.07 -0.27
N ARG A 74 2.75 0.95 0.51
CA ARG A 74 4.10 1.49 0.67
C ARG A 74 5.04 0.57 1.44
N LEU A 75 4.52 -0.20 2.39
CA LEU A 75 5.32 -0.99 3.33
C LEU A 75 5.18 -2.51 3.12
N HIS A 76 4.47 -2.95 2.08
CA HIS A 76 4.12 -4.36 1.88
C HIS A 76 5.35 -5.28 1.79
N ASP A 77 6.43 -4.77 1.21
CA ASP A 77 7.65 -5.53 0.90
C ASP A 77 8.79 -5.34 1.91
N LEU A 78 8.58 -4.63 3.02
CA LEU A 78 9.63 -4.40 4.05
C LEU A 78 10.32 -5.70 4.51
N GLY A 79 9.59 -6.80 4.57
CA GLY A 79 10.08 -8.13 4.94
C GLY A 79 11.09 -8.72 3.96
N LYS A 80 11.27 -8.16 2.76
CA LYS A 80 12.35 -8.54 1.85
C LYS A 80 13.73 -8.23 2.43
N VAL A 81 13.82 -7.46 3.52
CA VAL A 81 15.05 -7.26 4.29
C VAL A 81 15.73 -8.57 4.68
N ALA A 82 14.95 -9.62 4.95
CA ALA A 82 15.42 -10.95 5.34
C ALA A 82 15.63 -11.91 4.15
N VAL A 83 15.49 -11.44 2.92
CA VAL A 83 15.76 -12.21 1.71
C VAL A 83 17.17 -11.86 1.20
N ASP A 84 17.94 -12.87 0.83
CA ASP A 84 19.30 -12.67 0.33
C ASP A 84 19.33 -11.81 -0.94
N ALA A 85 20.31 -10.90 -1.02
CA ALA A 85 20.42 -9.99 -2.16
C ALA A 85 20.69 -10.73 -3.49
N SER A 86 21.44 -11.84 -3.46
CA SER A 86 21.65 -12.70 -4.64
C SER A 86 20.34 -13.29 -5.15
N LEU A 87 19.45 -13.68 -4.24
CA LEU A 87 18.13 -14.21 -4.56
C LEU A 87 17.21 -13.12 -5.12
N LEU A 88 17.20 -11.92 -4.52
CA LEU A 88 16.44 -10.77 -5.05
C LEU A 88 16.90 -10.36 -6.46
N ARG A 89 18.19 -10.56 -6.77
CA ARG A 89 18.80 -10.19 -8.06
C ARG A 89 18.83 -11.32 -9.08
N LYS A 90 18.36 -12.52 -8.73
CA LYS A 90 18.45 -13.71 -9.58
C LYS A 90 17.65 -13.48 -10.87
N ARG A 91 18.33 -13.61 -12.01
CA ARG A 91 17.70 -13.59 -13.34
C ARG A 91 17.33 -15.03 -13.72
N GLY A 92 16.08 -15.41 -13.49
CA GLY A 92 15.57 -16.75 -13.81
C GLY A 92 14.48 -17.21 -12.86
N THR A 93 14.02 -18.45 -13.05
CA THR A 93 13.03 -19.05 -12.15
C THR A 93 13.66 -19.37 -10.81
N LEU A 94 12.92 -19.09 -9.74
CA LEU A 94 13.29 -19.53 -8.40
C LEU A 94 13.01 -21.03 -8.24
N ASP A 95 13.93 -21.75 -7.59
CA ASP A 95 13.70 -23.12 -7.16
C ASP A 95 12.75 -23.19 -5.95
N GLY A 96 12.44 -24.40 -5.47
CA GLY A 96 11.51 -24.60 -4.37
C GLY A 96 11.95 -23.97 -3.04
N ALA A 97 13.24 -23.97 -2.74
CA ALA A 97 13.82 -23.44 -1.51
C ALA A 97 13.91 -21.91 -1.55
N GLU A 98 14.34 -21.37 -2.69
CA GLU A 98 14.36 -19.94 -3.01
C GLU A 98 12.95 -19.35 -2.94
N TRP A 99 11.97 -20.02 -3.53
CA TRP A 99 10.56 -19.65 -3.38
C TRP A 99 10.12 -19.69 -1.92
N ALA A 100 10.54 -20.70 -1.13
CA ALA A 100 10.18 -20.79 0.28
C ALA A 100 10.75 -19.63 1.10
N ALA A 101 11.95 -19.14 0.75
CA ALA A 101 12.52 -17.93 1.34
C ALA A 101 11.72 -16.68 0.95
N MET A 102 11.44 -16.51 -0.35
CA MET A 102 10.66 -15.37 -0.85
C MET A 102 9.27 -15.30 -0.20
N ARG A 103 8.57 -16.43 -0.04
CA ARG A 103 7.23 -16.50 0.58
C ARG A 103 7.14 -16.01 2.02
N ARG A 104 8.27 -15.82 2.70
CA ARG A 104 8.29 -15.39 4.11
C ARG A 104 8.11 -13.88 4.25
N HIS A 105 8.46 -13.09 3.23
CA HIS A 105 8.48 -11.62 3.35
C HIS A 105 7.11 -11.03 3.75
N PRO A 106 5.93 -11.47 3.25
CA PRO A 106 4.67 -10.81 3.60
C PRO A 106 4.34 -10.95 5.09
N ARG A 107 4.60 -12.14 5.65
CA ARG A 107 4.45 -12.40 7.08
C ARG A 107 5.47 -11.64 7.91
N LEU A 108 6.69 -11.45 7.40
CA LEU A 108 7.69 -10.65 8.08
C LEU A 108 7.32 -9.15 8.06
N SER A 109 6.92 -8.61 6.90
CA SER A 109 6.41 -7.24 6.78
C SER A 109 5.26 -7.01 7.76
N ALA A 110 4.26 -7.90 7.78
CA ALA A 110 3.12 -7.80 8.71
C ALA A 110 3.56 -7.79 10.18
N ARG A 111 4.48 -8.69 10.57
CA ARG A 111 5.03 -8.72 11.93
C ARG A 111 5.82 -7.46 12.29
N LEU A 112 6.54 -6.87 11.34
CA LEU A 112 7.24 -5.61 11.56
C LEU A 112 6.24 -4.47 11.80
N LEU A 113 5.20 -4.37 10.97
CA LEU A 113 4.19 -3.32 11.10
C LEU A 113 3.37 -3.42 12.39
N GLN A 114 3.11 -4.63 12.89
CA GLN A 114 2.42 -4.82 14.17
C GLN A 114 3.13 -4.20 15.38
N ARG A 115 4.43 -3.88 15.27
CA ARG A 115 5.20 -3.25 16.34
C ARG A 115 4.98 -1.74 16.43
N PHE A 116 4.29 -1.15 15.46
CA PHE A 116 4.07 0.29 15.37
C PHE A 116 2.56 0.55 15.34
N GLU A 117 2.01 1.14 16.39
CA GLU A 117 0.56 1.32 16.56
C GLU A 117 -0.08 1.99 15.33
N PHE A 118 0.56 3.02 14.78
CA PHE A 118 0.05 3.82 13.67
C PHE A 118 -0.01 3.08 12.30
N VAL A 119 0.72 1.98 12.12
CA VAL A 119 0.68 1.12 10.90
C VAL A 119 0.22 -0.32 11.17
N SER A 120 -0.16 -0.62 12.41
CA SER A 120 -0.56 -1.97 12.82
C SER A 120 -1.84 -2.44 12.09
N ALA A 121 -2.78 -1.53 11.81
CA ALA A 121 -4.04 -1.83 11.14
C ALA A 121 -3.86 -2.35 9.70
N GLN A 122 -2.74 -2.00 9.06
CA GLN A 122 -2.36 -2.35 7.70
C GLN A 122 -1.72 -3.74 7.63
N ALA A 123 -1.22 -4.26 8.75
CA ALA A 123 -0.45 -5.50 8.80
C ALA A 123 -1.19 -6.68 8.16
N ARG A 124 -2.52 -6.75 8.29
CA ARG A 124 -3.32 -7.82 7.69
C ARG A 124 -3.36 -7.74 6.17
N ALA A 125 -3.53 -6.53 5.62
CA ALA A 125 -3.49 -6.31 4.17
C ALA A 125 -2.09 -6.64 3.62
N VAL A 126 -1.06 -6.22 4.34
CA VAL A 126 0.35 -6.54 4.02
C VAL A 126 0.62 -8.03 4.12
N GLU A 127 0.07 -8.77 5.08
CA GLU A 127 0.27 -10.23 5.14
C GLU A 127 -0.31 -10.93 3.89
N LEU A 128 -1.40 -10.39 3.34
CA LEU A 128 -2.21 -11.01 2.30
C LEU A 128 -1.95 -10.46 0.89
N HIS A 129 -0.94 -9.61 0.68
CA HIS A 129 -0.80 -8.92 -0.62
C HIS A 129 -0.44 -9.82 -1.81
N HIS A 130 0.05 -11.05 -1.57
CA HIS A 130 0.22 -12.10 -2.59
C HIS A 130 -0.94 -13.11 -2.62
N GLU A 131 -2.01 -12.87 -1.86
CA GLU A 131 -3.17 -13.74 -1.87
C GLU A 131 -4.00 -13.52 -3.15
N ARG A 132 -4.60 -14.60 -3.65
CA ARG A 132 -5.44 -14.54 -4.84
C ARG A 132 -6.90 -14.72 -4.45
N MET A 133 -7.79 -14.02 -5.14
CA MET A 133 -9.24 -14.10 -4.90
C MET A 133 -9.82 -15.51 -5.18
N ASP A 134 -9.11 -16.32 -5.99
CA ASP A 134 -9.44 -17.72 -6.27
C ASP A 134 -8.94 -18.70 -5.18
N GLY A 135 -8.32 -18.19 -4.12
CA GLY A 135 -7.76 -18.99 -3.02
C GLY A 135 -6.51 -19.79 -3.39
N ARG A 136 -5.93 -19.56 -4.56
CA ARG A 136 -4.66 -20.16 -5.00
C ARG A 136 -3.46 -19.28 -4.65
N GLY A 137 -3.65 -18.32 -3.75
CA GLY A 137 -2.63 -17.37 -3.35
C GLY A 137 -1.48 -17.99 -2.59
N LEU A 138 -0.44 -17.17 -2.40
CA LEU A 138 0.83 -17.60 -1.81
C LEU A 138 0.70 -17.97 -0.33
N LEU A 139 -0.28 -17.39 0.38
CA LEU A 139 -0.58 -17.70 1.75
C LEU A 139 -1.69 -18.76 1.81
N ARG A 140 -1.31 -20.04 1.79
CA ARG A 140 -2.24 -21.13 2.19
C ARG A 140 -2.69 -20.93 3.63
N ARG A 141 -3.75 -20.16 3.87
CA ARG A 141 -4.60 -20.27 5.05
C ARG A 141 -5.65 -21.32 4.76
N ARG A 142 -5.72 -22.36 5.60
CA ARG A 142 -6.84 -23.31 5.59
C ARG A 142 -8.15 -22.50 5.69
N ARG A 143 -9.02 -22.70 4.70
CA ARG A 143 -10.43 -22.30 4.59
C ARG A 143 -10.93 -21.30 5.64
N ARG A 144 -11.14 -20.05 5.21
CA ARG A 144 -12.31 -19.28 5.61
C ARG A 144 -13.05 -18.87 4.33
N ARG A 145 -14.37 -19.00 4.38
CA ARG A 145 -15.40 -18.82 3.34
C ARG A 145 -15.00 -17.76 2.29
N PRO A 146 -15.20 -18.01 0.97
CA PRO A 146 -14.85 -17.05 -0.07
C PRO A 146 -15.57 -15.72 0.21
N PRO A 147 -14.90 -14.56 0.00
CA PRO A 147 -15.57 -13.28 0.11
C PRO A 147 -16.71 -13.25 -0.93
N THR A 148 -17.89 -12.87 -0.48
CA THR A 148 -19.03 -12.55 -1.33
C THR A 148 -18.53 -11.64 -2.45
N ARG A 149 -18.81 -11.98 -3.71
CA ARG A 149 -18.48 -11.14 -4.86
C ARG A 149 -18.87 -9.71 -4.53
N VAL A 150 -17.90 -8.79 -4.48
CA VAL A 150 -18.21 -7.36 -4.49
C VAL A 150 -19.01 -7.14 -5.77
N PRO A 151 -20.28 -6.71 -5.69
CA PRO A 151 -21.04 -6.43 -6.89
C PRO A 151 -20.32 -5.31 -7.62
N LEU A 152 -19.78 -5.60 -8.80
CA LEU A 152 -19.39 -4.56 -9.74
C LEU A 152 -20.67 -3.76 -10.02
N PRO A 153 -20.66 -2.41 -9.91
CA PRO A 153 -21.80 -1.62 -10.31
C PRO A 153 -22.16 -1.99 -11.76
N ASP A 154 -23.43 -2.31 -11.95
CA ASP A 154 -23.99 -2.75 -13.23
C ASP A 154 -23.60 -1.76 -14.33
N ARG A 155 -22.96 -2.25 -15.39
CA ARG A 155 -22.51 -1.45 -16.55
C ARG A 155 -23.68 -0.92 -17.39
N ARG A 156 -24.90 -0.90 -16.85
CA ARG A 156 -26.10 -0.31 -17.46
C ARG A 156 -26.53 0.97 -16.74
N ARG A 157 -25.61 1.90 -16.49
CA ARG A 157 -25.93 3.32 -16.25
C ARG A 157 -24.69 4.19 -16.39
N GLN A 158 -24.21 4.35 -17.61
CA GLN A 158 -23.42 5.51 -18.00
C GLN A 158 -23.63 5.74 -19.49
N LEU A 159 -24.39 6.79 -19.83
CA LEU A 159 -24.31 7.63 -21.03
C LEU A 159 -25.59 8.47 -21.15
N ARG A 160 -25.63 9.56 -20.38
CA ARG A 160 -26.15 10.87 -20.80
C ARG A 160 -25.25 11.89 -20.12
N CYS A 161 -24.11 12.15 -20.75
CA CYS A 161 -23.44 13.42 -20.59
C CYS A 161 -24.14 14.34 -21.60
N ASP A 162 -24.73 15.41 -21.12
CA ASP A 162 -25.27 16.47 -21.97
C ASP A 162 -24.06 17.20 -22.61
N ASP A 163 -23.89 17.00 -23.92
CA ASP A 163 -22.99 17.76 -24.78
C ASP A 163 -23.68 19.08 -25.15
N ASP A 164 -23.45 20.13 -24.37
CA ASP A 164 -23.71 21.52 -24.77
C ASP A 164 -22.46 22.38 -24.46
N GLY A 165 -21.46 22.27 -25.32
CA GLY A 165 -20.29 23.14 -25.36
C GLY A 165 -20.09 23.68 -26.78
N PRO A 166 -19.77 24.98 -26.95
CA PRO A 166 -19.66 25.59 -28.28
C PRO A 166 -18.46 25.04 -29.06
N PRO A 167 -18.55 24.94 -30.41
CA PRO A 167 -17.52 24.30 -31.21
C PRO A 167 -16.22 25.11 -31.25
N LEU A 168 -15.08 24.42 -31.05
CA LEU A 168 -13.74 25.00 -31.18
C LEU A 168 -13.37 25.24 -32.65
N PRO A 169 -12.64 26.33 -32.97
CA PRO A 169 -12.27 26.66 -34.34
C PRO A 169 -11.17 25.74 -34.88
N ARG A 170 -11.36 25.27 -36.13
CA ARG A 170 -10.40 24.43 -36.86
C ARG A 170 -9.17 25.25 -37.22
N ARG A 171 -7.98 24.79 -36.82
CA ARG A 171 -6.70 25.33 -37.31
C ARG A 171 -6.25 24.54 -38.53
N SER A 172 -6.08 25.26 -39.64
CA SER A 172 -5.49 24.81 -40.89
C SER A 172 -4.02 24.43 -40.67
N VAL A 173 -3.63 23.28 -41.20
CA VAL A 173 -2.24 22.83 -41.27
C VAL A 173 -1.53 23.60 -42.38
N THR A 174 -0.43 24.27 -42.03
CA THR A 174 0.68 24.59 -42.93
C THR A 174 1.97 24.42 -42.14
#